data_AF-A2FVW4-F1
#
_entry.id   AF-A2FVW4-F1
#
_cell.length_a   1.000
_cell.length_b   1.000
_cell.length_c   1.000
_cell.angle_alpha   90.00
_cell.angle_beta   90.00
_cell.angle_gamma   90.00
#
_symmetry.space_group_name_H-M   'P 1'
#
loop_
_entity.id
_entity.type
_entity.pdbx_description
1 polymer ?
#
loop_
_entity_poly.entity_id
_entity_poly.type
_entity_poly.pdbx_seq_one_letter_code
_entity_poly.pdbx_strand_id
1 'polypeptide(L)'
;MFIKILKTFSEEQCQMLLKFATAREKLPSQTQPGPVLIVDADRTKVDRCPTAATCFNQLHLPSYSSYEIAKNLILKAITYTGTFENK
;
A
#
# COMPACT_ATOMS: atom_id res chain seq x y z
N MET A 1 -3.36 -12.61 4.11
CA MET A 1 -1.90 -12.37 4.18
C MET A 1 -1.60 -10.90 4.43
N PHE A 2 -2.08 -9.99 3.58
CA PHE A 2 -1.88 -8.54 3.70
C PHE A 2 -2.28 -7.94 5.07
N ILE A 3 -3.48 -8.24 5.58
CA ILE A 3 -3.93 -7.73 6.89
C ILE A 3 -3.00 -8.15 8.04
N LYS A 4 -2.39 -9.35 7.97
CA LYS A 4 -1.40 -9.78 8.97
C LYS A 4 -0.12 -8.95 8.90
N ILE A 5 0.28 -8.51 7.71
CA ILE A 5 1.44 -7.61 7.52
C ILE A 5 1.11 -6.23 8.10
N LEU A 6 -0.07 -5.68 7.79
CA LEU A 6 -0.53 -4.40 8.34
C LEU A 6 -0.59 -4.40 9.87
N LYS A 7 -1.02 -5.50 10.49
CA LYS A 7 -1.01 -5.62 11.96
C LYS A 7 0.40 -5.60 12.58
N THR A 8 1.43 -5.88 11.79
CA THR A 8 2.84 -5.79 12.23
C THR A 8 3.48 -4.44 11.90
N PHE A 9 2.76 -3.54 11.23
CA PHE A 9 3.26 -2.22 10.88
C PHE A 9 3.07 -1.25 12.05
N SER A 10 4.07 -0.41 12.28
CA SER A 10 3.98 0.72 13.21
C SER A 10 3.05 1.80 12.67
N GLU A 11 2.63 2.72 13.53
CA GLU A 11 1.77 3.85 13.16
C GLU A 11 2.34 4.66 11.99
N GLU A 12 3.66 4.92 12.00
CA GLU A 12 4.37 5.63 10.93
C GLU A 12 4.27 4.91 9.58
N GLN A 13 4.43 3.59 9.58
CA GLN A 13 4.32 2.77 8.37
C GLN A 13 2.89 2.70 7.87
N CYS A 14 1.92 2.69 8.79
CA CYS A 14 0.51 2.74 8.45
C CYS A 14 0.14 4.10 7.83
N GLN A 15 0.70 5.20 8.34
CA GLN A 15 0.58 6.53 7.74
C GLN A 15 1.24 6.61 6.36
N MET A 16 2.42 6.02 6.17
CA MET A 16 3.08 5.96 4.86
C MET A 16 2.26 5.14 3.86
N LEU A 17 1.69 4.01 4.28
CA LEU A 17 0.82 3.19 3.44
C LEU A 17 -0.48 3.92 3.07
N LEU A 18 -1.08 4.64 4.01
CA LEU A 18 -2.24 5.48 3.74
C LEU A 18 -1.89 6.57 2.72
N LYS A 19 -0.76 7.26 2.91
CA LYS A 19 -0.25 8.26 1.97
C LYS A 19 0.04 7.66 0.60
N PHE A 20 0.60 6.46 0.56
CA PHE A 20 0.86 5.75 -0.69
C PHE A 20 -0.43 5.48 -1.46
N ALA A 21 -1.46 4.97 -0.78
CA ALA A 21 -2.68 4.55 -1.45
C ALA A 21 -3.68 5.67 -1.73
N THR A 22 -3.71 6.71 -0.89
CA THR A 22 -4.72 7.79 -0.97
C THR A 22 -4.11 9.15 -1.30
N ALA A 23 -2.79 9.26 -1.43
CA ALA A 23 -2.03 10.52 -1.49
C ALA A 23 -2.27 11.47 -0.31
N ARG A 24 -2.86 11.00 0.79
CA ARG A 24 -3.19 11.80 1.97
C ARG A 24 -2.39 11.35 3.19
N GLU A 25 -1.84 12.30 3.90
CA GLU A 25 -1.13 12.08 5.17
C GLU A 25 -2.09 11.82 6.34
N LYS A 26 -3.35 12.26 6.24
CA LYS A 26 -4.36 12.17 7.30
C LYS A 26 -5.65 11.61 6.75
N LEU A 27 -6.30 10.77 7.58
CA LEU A 27 -7.66 10.36 7.34
C LEU A 27 -8.58 11.58 7.40
N PRO A 28 -9.61 11.66 6.53
CA PRO A 28 -10.63 12.68 6.66
C PRO A 28 -11.27 12.60 8.05
N SER A 29 -11.47 13.75 8.71
CA SER A 29 -12.16 13.85 10.01
C SER A 29 -13.65 13.54 9.95
N GLN A 30 -14.21 13.37 8.75
CA GLN A 30 -15.63 13.15 8.51
C GLN A 30 -15.80 12.04 7.47
N THR A 31 -16.75 11.13 7.73
CA THR A 31 -17.17 10.01 6.89
C THR A 31 -17.23 10.40 5.41
N GLN A 32 -16.19 10.05 4.65
CA GLN A 32 -16.24 10.17 3.19
C GLN A 32 -17.23 9.12 2.66
N PRO A 33 -18.10 9.46 1.70
CA PRO A 33 -18.93 8.47 1.05
C PRO A 33 -18.05 7.59 0.15
N GLY A 34 -17.53 6.49 0.70
CA GLY A 34 -16.74 5.52 -0.05
C GLY A 34 -15.66 4.80 0.78
N PRO A 35 -15.04 3.76 0.21
CA PRO A 35 -13.94 3.05 0.85
C PRO A 35 -12.71 3.97 0.98
N VAL A 36 -12.15 4.02 2.19
CA VAL A 36 -10.91 4.75 2.49
C VAL A 36 -9.71 4.15 1.74
N LEU A 37 -9.73 2.84 1.53
CA LEU A 37 -8.72 2.07 0.83
C LEU A 37 -9.37 0.86 0.17
N ILE A 38 -9.21 0.72 -1.14
CA ILE A 38 -9.59 -0.46 -1.90
C ILE A 38 -8.33 -1.29 -2.10
N VAL A 39 -8.40 -2.59 -1.84
CA VAL A 39 -7.26 -3.50 -2.01
C VAL A 39 -7.61 -4.54 -3.06
N ASP A 40 -6.92 -4.47 -4.18
CA ASP A 40 -7.06 -5.38 -5.30
C ASP A 40 -5.85 -6.32 -5.39
N ALA A 41 -6.04 -7.52 -5.92
CA ALA A 41 -4.98 -8.51 -6.07
C ALA A 41 -4.63 -8.68 -7.55
N ASP A 42 -3.50 -8.08 -7.97
CA ASP A 42 -2.99 -8.18 -9.33
C ASP A 42 -2.24 -9.51 -9.51
N ARG A 43 -2.96 -10.54 -9.97
CA ARG A 43 -2.37 -11.87 -10.20
C ARG A 43 -1.40 -11.93 -11.39
N THR A 44 -1.34 -10.87 -12.20
CA THR A 44 -0.46 -10.81 -13.37
C THR A 44 1.00 -10.55 -13.01
N LYS A 45 1.25 -10.01 -11.82
CA LYS A 45 2.58 -9.72 -11.29
C LYS A 45 2.87 -10.61 -10.10
N VAL A 46 4.05 -11.21 -10.10
CA VAL A 46 4.56 -12.03 -8.99
C VAL A 46 5.83 -11.39 -8.46
N ASP A 47 5.97 -11.32 -7.14
CA ASP A 47 7.20 -10.86 -6.47
C ASP A 47 7.62 -9.41 -6.83
N ARG A 48 6.64 -8.54 -7.08
CA ARG A 48 6.87 -7.12 -7.41
C ARG A 48 6.40 -6.19 -6.29
N CYS A 49 6.83 -4.94 -6.34
CA CYS A 49 6.29 -3.90 -5.46
C CYS A 49 4.78 -3.70 -5.75
N PRO A 50 3.97 -3.45 -4.70
CA PRO A 50 2.58 -3.06 -4.90
C PRO A 50 2.47 -1.72 -5.61
N THR A 51 1.40 -1.53 -6.37
CA THR A 51 1.10 -0.28 -7.07
C THR A 51 -0.10 0.39 -6.43
N ALA A 52 -0.05 1.70 -6.21
CA ALA A 52 -1.20 2.47 -5.77
C ALA A 52 -1.76 3.33 -6.91
N ALA A 53 -3.09 3.37 -7.00
CA ALA A 53 -3.86 4.29 -7.83
C ALA A 53 -4.56 5.29 -6.89
N THR A 54 -3.85 6.38 -6.60
CA THR A 54 -4.27 7.40 -5.63
C THR A 54 -5.57 8.11 -6.03
N CYS A 55 -5.85 8.25 -7.33
CA CYS A 55 -7.12 8.81 -7.83
C CYS A 55 -8.36 8.03 -7.35
N PHE A 56 -8.21 6.74 -7.02
CA PHE A 56 -9.30 5.84 -6.66
C PHE A 56 -9.12 5.20 -5.28
N ASN A 57 -8.16 5.67 -4.48
CA ASN A 57 -7.78 5.07 -3.21
C ASN A 57 -7.51 3.56 -3.32
N GLN A 58 -6.95 3.10 -4.44
CA GLN A 58 -6.86 1.67 -4.75
C GLN A 58 -5.41 1.18 -4.70
N LEU A 59 -5.18 0.06 -4.02
CA LEU A 59 -3.89 -0.58 -3.85
C LEU A 59 -3.90 -1.94 -4.55
N HIS A 60 -3.07 -2.09 -5.56
CA HIS A 60 -2.87 -3.34 -6.29
C HIS A 60 -1.72 -4.12 -5.66
N LEU A 61 -2.05 -5.26 -5.06
CA LEU A 61 -1.12 -6.20 -4.47
C LEU A 61 -0.79 -7.32 -5.47
N PRO A 62 0.48 -7.49 -5.86
CA PRO A 62 0.89 -8.65 -6.64
C PRO A 62 0.79 -9.95 -5.84
N SER A 63 0.86 -11.07 -6.55
CA SER A 63 0.99 -12.39 -5.94
C SER A 63 2.38 -12.54 -5.32
N TYR A 64 2.42 -12.78 -4.01
CA TYR A 64 3.68 -13.01 -3.31
C TYR A 64 3.84 -14.49 -2.96
N SER A 65 5.04 -15.02 -3.20
CA SER A 65 5.36 -16.42 -2.89
C SER A 65 5.50 -16.67 -1.38
N SER A 66 5.81 -15.64 -0.58
CA SER A 66 6.02 -15.77 0.87
C SER A 66 5.68 -14.50 1.64
N TYR A 67 5.38 -14.66 2.93
CA TYR A 67 4.99 -13.55 3.83
C TYR A 67 6.10 -12.51 3.99
N GLU A 68 7.34 -12.99 4.11
CA GLU A 68 8.51 -12.14 4.27
C GLU A 68 8.75 -11.29 3.02
N ILE A 69 8.62 -11.88 1.83
CA ILE A 69 8.76 -11.18 0.57
C ILE A 69 7.65 -10.14 0.40
N ALA A 70 6.40 -10.51 0.69
CA ALA A 70 5.28 -9.58 0.68
C ALA A 70 5.53 -8.39 1.61
N LYS A 71 5.96 -8.66 2.85
CA LYS A 71 6.25 -7.62 3.84
C LYS A 71 7.36 -6.69 3.38
N ASN A 72 8.48 -7.26 2.91
CA ASN A 72 9.63 -6.49 2.45
C ASN A 72 9.29 -5.63 1.22
N LEU A 73 8.56 -6.17 0.25
CA LEU A 73 8.17 -5.45 -0.96
C LEU A 73 7.14 -4.35 -0.69
N ILE A 74 6.14 -4.62 0.16
CA ILE A 74 5.17 -3.61 0.58
C ILE A 74 5.87 -2.48 1.33
N LEU A 75 6.72 -2.83 2.30
CA LEU A 75 7.50 -1.87 3.07
C LEU A 75 8.38 -1.02 2.14
N LYS A 76 9.09 -1.67 1.20
CA LYS A 76 9.90 -0.99 0.20
C LYS A 76 9.04 -0.03 -0.63
N ALA A 77 7.87 -0.45 -1.11
CA ALA A 77 7.03 0.44 -1.90
C ALA A 77 6.56 1.69 -1.13
N ILE A 78 6.12 1.54 0.12
CA ILE A 78 5.65 2.68 0.94
C ILE A 78 6.80 3.59 1.39
N THR A 79 8.03 3.07 1.50
CA THR A 79 9.22 3.88 1.82
C THR A 79 9.75 4.60 0.58
N TYR A 80 9.81 3.93 -0.57
CA TYR A 80 10.39 4.48 -1.79
C TYR A 80 9.42 5.33 -2.62
N THR A 81 8.10 5.19 -2.46
CA THR A 81 7.10 6.02 -3.16
C THR A 81 7.21 7.53 -2.89
N GLY A 82 7.91 7.97 -1.84
CA GLY A 82 8.24 9.38 -1.61
C GLY A 82 9.45 9.88 -2.41
N THR A 83 10.21 8.96 -3.01
CA THR A 83 11.41 9.22 -3.80
C THR A 83 11.12 8.77 -5.24
N PHE A 84 10.52 9.68 -6.02
CA PHE A 84 10.50 9.52 -7.47
C PHE A 84 11.90 9.84 -7.99
N GLU A 85 12.79 8.85 -8.01
CA GLU A 85 13.96 8.90 -8.89
C GLU A 85 13.74 7.94 -10.06
N ASN A 86 13.21 8.57 -11.11
CA ASN A 86 13.29 8.20 -12.50
C ASN A 86 14.73 7.85 -12.87
N LYS A 87 14.96 6.66 -13.44
CA LYS A 87 16.07 6.45 -14.35
C LYS A 87 15.75 5.38 -15.38
#